data_AF-A0A8J7N7N8-F1
#
_entry.id   AF-A0A8J7N7N8-F1
#
_cell.length_a   1.000
_cell.length_b   1.000
_cell.length_c   1.000
_cell.angle_alpha   90.00
_cell.angle_beta   90.00
_cell.angle_gamma   90.00
#
_symmetry.space_group_name_H-M   'P 1'
#
loop_
_entity.id
_entity.type
_entity.pdbx_description
1 polymer ?
#
loop_
_entity_poly.entity_id
_entity_poly.type
_entity_poly.pdbx_seq_one_letter_code
_entity_poly.pdbx_strand_id
1 'polypeptide(L)'
;PEVLAGDPHQGRLLLEDLGDGVFARMIEADPAAEAPLYGEAAAVLAALHRHAPPPGLALQTPAALAEAIAPVTDWYLGRGRPEPAAAAALARALEPALAAILPAPRPVLVHRDFHAENLIWLPDRTGPARVGLLDFQDALAGHPAYDLVSLLEDARRDLGPAIRAATVAQYAGLTGSDPVALEAAMATLGAQRNLRILGIFARLSLAAGKPRYVGLMPRVWAHLQGDLAHPALAPLAAAVEQILPAPSPDLLKELADRCGTIPAQ
;
A
#
# COMPACT_ATOMS: atom_id res chain seq x y z
N PRO A 1 4.90 -0.93 -20.03
CA PRO A 1 5.84 -1.56 -21.00
C PRO A 1 5.08 -2.35 -22.07
N GLU A 2 5.37 -2.12 -23.35
CA GLU A 2 4.94 -3.01 -24.43
C GLU A 2 5.53 -4.42 -24.25
N VAL A 3 4.76 -5.47 -24.57
CA VAL A 3 5.26 -6.86 -24.60
C VAL A 3 5.77 -7.15 -26.00
N LEU A 4 7.09 -7.18 -26.17
CA LEU A 4 7.75 -7.36 -27.47
C LEU A 4 7.84 -8.83 -27.89
N ALA A 5 8.06 -9.71 -26.92
CA ALA A 5 8.02 -11.16 -27.09
C ALA A 5 7.73 -11.85 -25.75
N GLY A 6 7.22 -13.08 -25.79
CA GLY A 6 6.99 -13.88 -24.59
C GLY A 6 7.12 -15.37 -24.87
N ASP A 7 7.70 -16.09 -23.92
CA ASP A 7 7.71 -17.55 -23.87
C ASP A 7 7.11 -18.01 -22.53
N PRO A 8 5.79 -18.27 -22.49
CA PRO A 8 5.10 -18.74 -21.30
C PRO A 8 5.58 -20.11 -20.82
N HIS A 9 6.09 -20.97 -21.70
CA HIS A 9 6.61 -22.29 -21.33
C HIS A 9 7.91 -22.19 -20.53
N GLN A 10 8.70 -21.15 -20.79
CA GLN A 10 9.93 -20.85 -20.05
C GLN A 10 9.76 -19.77 -18.97
N GLY A 11 8.57 -19.17 -18.84
CA GLY A 11 8.31 -18.07 -17.90
C GLY A 11 9.12 -16.81 -18.20
N ARG A 12 9.32 -16.48 -19.49
CA ARG A 12 10.14 -15.34 -19.94
C ARG A 12 9.31 -14.33 -20.73
N LEU A 13 9.60 -13.05 -20.52
CA LEU A 13 9.04 -11.93 -21.28
C LEU A 13 10.16 -11.00 -21.72
N LEU A 14 10.05 -10.46 -22.93
CA LEU A 14 10.82 -9.33 -23.41
C LEU A 14 9.90 -8.11 -23.43
N LEU A 15 10.26 -7.07 -22.69
CA LEU A 15 9.44 -5.89 -22.48
C LEU A 15 10.14 -4.65 -23.03
N GLU A 16 9.34 -3.64 -23.39
CA GLU A 16 9.81 -2.28 -23.61
C GLU A 16 10.62 -1.79 -22.40
N ASP A 17 11.77 -1.18 -22.66
CA ASP A 17 12.53 -0.46 -21.65
C ASP A 17 11.91 0.92 -21.43
N LEU A 18 11.44 1.19 -20.21
CA LEU A 18 10.88 2.48 -19.82
C LEU A 18 11.98 3.46 -19.33
N GLY A 19 13.25 3.06 -19.33
CA GLY A 19 14.37 3.87 -18.88
C GLY A 19 14.49 3.97 -17.35
N ASP A 20 15.40 4.84 -16.91
CA ASP A 20 15.86 4.91 -15.52
C ASP A 20 15.22 6.03 -14.68
N GLY A 21 14.18 6.68 -15.20
CA GLY A 21 13.47 7.80 -14.57
C GLY A 21 12.63 7.42 -13.34
N VAL A 22 13.10 6.49 -12.50
CA VAL A 22 12.37 6.03 -11.32
C VAL A 22 12.07 7.22 -10.39
N PHE A 23 10.81 7.43 -10.05
CA PHE A 23 10.38 8.58 -9.23
C PHE A 23 11.19 8.66 -7.94
N ALA A 24 11.38 7.55 -7.23
CA ALA A 24 12.16 7.51 -5.99
C ALA A 24 13.57 8.10 -6.17
N ARG A 25 14.29 7.69 -7.23
CA ARG A 25 15.64 8.17 -7.55
C ARG A 25 15.65 9.63 -7.98
N MET A 26 14.66 10.05 -8.77
CA MET A 26 14.54 11.44 -9.20
C MET A 26 14.34 12.38 -8.00
N ILE A 27 13.51 11.97 -7.04
CA ILE A 27 13.25 12.79 -5.86
C ILE A 27 14.43 12.78 -4.89
N GLU A 28 15.16 11.67 -4.77
CA GLU A 28 16.42 11.63 -4.02
C GLU A 28 17.47 12.58 -4.62
N ALA A 29 17.54 12.69 -5.94
CA ALA A 29 18.45 13.60 -6.64
C ALA A 29 17.98 15.07 -6.58
N ASP A 30 16.68 15.31 -6.65
CA ASP A 30 16.06 16.63 -6.55
C ASP A 30 14.75 16.58 -5.74
N PRO A 31 14.79 16.93 -4.43
CA PRO A 31 13.60 16.95 -3.59
C PRO A 31 12.48 17.87 -4.10
N ALA A 32 12.81 18.90 -4.90
CA ALA A 32 11.79 19.78 -5.48
C ALA A 32 10.90 19.06 -6.52
N ALA A 33 11.36 17.93 -7.04
CA ALA A 33 10.59 17.09 -7.97
C ALA A 33 9.45 16.31 -7.30
N GLU A 34 9.43 16.18 -5.97
CA GLU A 34 8.42 15.35 -5.28
C GLU A 34 6.99 15.82 -5.53
N ALA A 35 6.72 17.11 -5.31
CA ALA A 35 5.39 17.67 -5.50
C ALA A 35 4.84 17.51 -6.93
N PRO A 36 5.57 17.89 -8.01
CA PRO A 36 5.06 17.70 -9.37
C PRO A 36 4.91 16.21 -9.73
N LEU A 37 5.85 15.34 -9.35
CA LEU A 37 5.76 13.91 -9.67
C LEU A 37 4.55 13.25 -9.00
N TYR A 38 4.29 13.55 -7.72
CA TYR A 38 3.10 13.05 -7.03
C TYR A 38 1.80 13.57 -7.63
N GLY A 39 1.78 14.82 -8.11
CA GLY A 39 0.66 15.35 -8.89
C GLY A 39 0.41 14.59 -10.19
N GLU A 40 1.46 14.24 -10.94
CA GLU A 40 1.34 13.40 -12.14
C GLU A 40 0.86 11.98 -11.81
N ALA A 41 1.33 11.39 -10.71
CA ALA A 41 0.85 10.10 -10.23
C ALA A 41 -0.65 10.12 -9.88
N ALA A 42 -1.14 11.18 -9.23
CA ALA A 42 -2.58 11.37 -9.00
C ALA A 42 -3.36 11.49 -10.31
N ALA A 43 -2.82 12.17 -11.31
CA ALA A 43 -3.45 12.28 -12.63
C ALA A 43 -3.52 10.93 -13.36
N VAL A 44 -2.51 10.06 -13.17
CA VAL A 44 -2.50 8.69 -13.69
C VAL A 44 -3.58 7.84 -13.04
N LEU A 45 -3.70 7.87 -11.71
CA LEU A 45 -4.78 7.17 -11.02
C LEU A 45 -6.15 7.66 -11.48
N ALA A 46 -6.36 8.97 -11.54
CA ALA A 46 -7.60 9.55 -12.06
C ALA A 46 -7.90 9.10 -13.49
N ALA A 47 -6.87 8.97 -14.35
CA ALA A 47 -7.02 8.48 -15.70
C ALA A 47 -7.36 6.98 -15.77
N LEU A 48 -6.66 6.15 -14.99
CA LEU A 48 -6.87 4.71 -14.89
C LEU A 48 -8.29 4.41 -14.40
N HIS A 49 -8.74 5.11 -13.36
CA HIS A 49 -10.04 4.91 -12.72
C HIS A 49 -11.23 5.30 -13.60
N ARG A 50 -11.01 5.91 -14.78
CA ARG A 50 -12.06 6.11 -15.79
C ARG A 50 -12.50 4.81 -16.46
N HIS A 51 -11.69 3.76 -16.38
CA HIS A 51 -11.95 2.48 -17.03
C HIS A 51 -12.46 1.43 -16.04
N ALA A 52 -13.27 0.49 -16.53
CA ALA A 52 -13.62 -0.70 -15.78
C ALA A 52 -12.38 -1.60 -15.62
N PRO A 53 -12.26 -2.35 -14.51
CA PRO A 53 -11.19 -3.34 -14.38
C PRO A 53 -11.31 -4.39 -15.49
N PRO A 54 -10.18 -4.90 -16.00
CA PRO A 54 -10.19 -6.04 -16.92
C PRO A 54 -10.97 -7.23 -16.37
N PRO A 55 -11.66 -8.01 -17.23
CA PRO A 55 -12.38 -9.20 -16.79
C PRO A 55 -11.39 -10.24 -16.20
N GLY A 56 -11.85 -10.99 -15.20
CA GLY A 56 -11.08 -12.06 -14.57
C GLY A 56 -10.21 -11.64 -13.38
N LEU A 57 -10.12 -10.35 -13.07
CA LEU A 57 -9.48 -9.90 -11.83
C LEU A 57 -10.31 -10.29 -10.60
N ALA A 58 -9.62 -10.73 -9.55
CA ALA A 58 -10.26 -10.98 -8.25
C ALA A 58 -10.88 -9.70 -7.69
N LEU A 59 -12.06 -9.81 -7.09
CA LEU A 59 -12.73 -8.67 -6.46
C LEU A 59 -12.24 -8.50 -5.02
N GLN A 60 -11.94 -7.25 -4.65
CA GLN A 60 -11.66 -6.85 -3.28
C GLN A 60 -12.93 -6.98 -2.44
N THR A 61 -12.91 -7.85 -1.44
CA THR A 61 -14.01 -8.03 -0.49
C THR A 61 -13.59 -7.64 0.92
N PRO A 62 -14.53 -7.23 1.79
CA PRO A 62 -14.24 -6.95 3.20
C PRO A 62 -13.55 -8.13 3.88
N ALA A 63 -14.10 -9.34 3.73
CA ALA A 63 -13.56 -10.56 4.34
C ALA A 63 -12.13 -10.85 3.88
N ALA A 64 -11.84 -10.80 2.58
CA ALA A 64 -10.49 -11.06 2.06
C ALA A 64 -9.47 -10.04 2.55
N LEU A 65 -9.86 -8.75 2.66
CA LEU A 65 -8.97 -7.71 3.18
C LEU A 65 -8.76 -7.81 4.70
N ALA A 66 -9.79 -8.18 5.45
CA ALA A 66 -9.71 -8.41 6.89
C ALA A 66 -8.82 -9.62 7.21
N GLU A 67 -8.93 -10.71 6.45
CA GLU A 67 -8.06 -11.88 6.58
C GLU A 67 -6.60 -11.54 6.22
N ALA A 68 -6.39 -10.70 5.20
CA ALA A 68 -5.07 -10.33 4.72
C ALA A 68 -4.20 -9.57 5.74
N ILE A 69 -4.75 -9.14 6.89
CA ILE A 69 -3.96 -8.53 7.98
C ILE A 69 -3.32 -9.56 8.93
N ALA A 70 -3.69 -10.85 8.85
CA ALA A 70 -3.17 -11.91 9.71
C ALA A 70 -1.62 -11.92 9.89
N PRO A 71 -0.79 -11.56 8.89
CA PRO A 71 0.64 -11.46 9.09
C PRO A 71 1.06 -10.55 10.27
N VAL A 72 0.27 -9.53 10.63
CA VAL A 72 0.60 -8.64 11.76
C VAL A 72 0.58 -9.38 13.08
N THR A 73 -0.34 -10.31 13.27
CA THR A 73 -0.41 -11.10 14.49
C THR A 73 0.57 -12.27 14.44
N ASP A 74 0.77 -12.88 13.29
CA ASP A 74 1.62 -14.07 13.19
C ASP A 74 3.11 -13.72 13.25
N TRP A 75 3.51 -12.61 12.62
CA TRP A 75 4.92 -12.26 12.46
C TRP A 75 5.35 -11.10 13.34
N TYR A 76 4.57 -10.02 13.40
CA TYR A 76 4.94 -8.85 14.21
C TYR A 76 4.66 -9.12 15.71
N LEU A 77 3.49 -9.65 16.06
CA LEU A 77 3.17 -10.05 17.44
C LEU A 77 3.76 -11.43 17.81
N GLY A 78 3.48 -12.48 17.04
CA GLY A 78 3.80 -13.87 17.40
C GLY A 78 5.24 -14.30 17.10
N ARG A 79 6.00 -13.47 16.37
CA ARG A 79 7.35 -13.77 15.86
C ARG A 79 7.39 -15.12 15.15
N GLY A 80 6.57 -15.26 14.11
CA GLY A 80 6.45 -16.44 13.26
C GLY A 80 5.53 -17.53 13.80
N ARG A 81 4.91 -17.32 14.97
CA ARG A 81 3.89 -18.21 15.53
C ARG A 81 2.50 -17.62 15.27
N PRO A 82 1.57 -18.38 14.67
CA PRO A 82 0.21 -17.90 14.46
C PRO A 82 -0.47 -17.50 15.77
N GLU A 83 -1.18 -16.37 15.75
CA GLU A 83 -1.92 -15.82 16.90
C GLU A 83 -3.42 -15.68 16.52
N PRO A 84 -4.15 -16.79 16.35
CA PRO A 84 -5.47 -16.80 15.72
C PRO A 84 -6.54 -16.01 16.50
N ALA A 85 -6.45 -15.98 17.83
CA ALA A 85 -7.38 -15.20 18.66
C ALA A 85 -7.21 -13.69 18.42
N ALA A 86 -5.95 -13.22 18.34
CA ALA A 86 -5.61 -11.84 18.01
C ALA A 86 -6.00 -11.50 16.57
N ALA A 87 -5.70 -12.39 15.61
CA ALA A 87 -6.06 -12.22 14.20
C ALA A 87 -7.58 -12.04 14.04
N ALA A 88 -8.37 -12.92 14.66
CA ALA A 88 -9.81 -12.86 14.61
C ALA A 88 -10.38 -11.61 15.31
N ALA A 89 -9.75 -11.13 16.38
CA ALA A 89 -10.18 -9.90 17.05
C ALA A 89 -9.94 -8.65 16.18
N LEU A 90 -8.76 -8.52 15.56
CA LEU A 90 -8.46 -7.41 14.64
C LEU A 90 -9.34 -7.46 13.40
N ALA A 91 -9.53 -8.65 12.80
CA ALA A 91 -10.39 -8.82 11.63
C ALA A 91 -11.84 -8.39 11.93
N ARG A 92 -12.42 -8.85 13.05
CA ARG A 92 -13.76 -8.44 13.49
C ARG A 92 -13.89 -6.93 13.74
N ALA A 93 -12.82 -6.27 14.16
CA ALA A 93 -12.82 -4.83 14.41
C ALA A 93 -12.70 -4.00 13.12
N LEU A 94 -11.98 -4.51 12.11
CA LEU A 94 -11.76 -3.85 10.82
C LEU A 94 -12.90 -4.10 9.81
N GLU A 95 -13.46 -5.31 9.78
CA GLU A 95 -14.41 -5.74 8.75
C GLU A 95 -15.64 -4.82 8.61
N PRO A 96 -16.26 -4.27 9.67
CA PRO A 96 -17.37 -3.34 9.54
C PRO A 96 -17.01 -2.06 8.77
N ALA A 97 -15.81 -1.51 8.99
CA ALA A 97 -15.34 -0.33 8.26
C ALA A 97 -15.08 -0.66 6.78
N LEU A 98 -14.52 -1.84 6.51
CA LEU A 98 -14.35 -2.32 5.13
C LEU A 98 -15.70 -2.52 4.43
N ALA A 99 -16.68 -3.12 5.11
CA ALA A 99 -18.02 -3.36 4.56
C ALA A 99 -18.78 -2.06 4.27
N ALA A 100 -18.42 -0.95 4.93
CA ALA A 100 -19.00 0.36 4.64
C ALA A 100 -18.54 0.95 3.30
N ILE A 101 -17.38 0.51 2.78
CA ILE A 101 -16.78 1.04 1.54
C ILE A 101 -16.65 -0.01 0.42
N LEU A 102 -16.86 -1.30 0.75
CA LEU A 102 -16.71 -2.42 -0.18
C LEU A 102 -17.95 -3.33 -0.23
N PRO A 103 -18.27 -3.91 -1.40
CA PRO A 103 -17.62 -3.66 -2.69
C PRO A 103 -17.82 -2.21 -3.15
N ALA A 104 -16.80 -1.64 -3.79
CA ALA A 104 -16.91 -0.27 -4.29
C ALA A 104 -18.07 -0.19 -5.30
N PRO A 105 -18.92 0.85 -5.28
CA PRO A 105 -20.03 0.99 -6.22
C PRO A 105 -19.57 0.93 -7.69
N ARG A 106 -18.35 1.40 -7.95
CA ARG A 106 -17.64 1.31 -9.22
C ARG A 106 -16.22 0.82 -8.96
N PRO A 107 -15.99 -0.50 -8.99
CA PRO A 107 -14.65 -1.05 -8.85
C PRO A 107 -13.75 -0.57 -10.00
N VAL A 108 -12.47 -0.40 -9.71
CA VAL A 108 -11.43 -0.04 -10.67
C VAL A 108 -10.29 -1.04 -10.62
N LEU A 109 -9.39 -1.00 -11.60
CA LEU A 109 -8.11 -1.70 -11.47
C LEU A 109 -7.34 -1.07 -10.31
N VAL A 110 -6.96 -1.92 -9.36
CA VAL A 110 -6.06 -1.59 -8.25
C VAL A 110 -4.74 -2.31 -8.51
N HIS A 111 -3.69 -1.52 -8.69
CA HIS A 111 -2.33 -1.95 -8.94
C HIS A 111 -1.68 -2.60 -7.70
N ARG A 112 -2.08 -2.16 -6.51
CA ARG A 112 -1.64 -2.61 -5.18
C ARG A 112 -0.25 -2.15 -4.74
N ASP A 113 0.69 -2.07 -5.67
CA ASP A 113 2.07 -1.61 -5.47
C ASP A 113 2.35 -0.29 -6.21
N PHE A 114 1.36 0.61 -6.20
CA PHE A 114 1.46 1.94 -6.79
C PHE A 114 2.22 2.87 -5.84
N HIS A 115 3.53 2.96 -6.01
CA HIS A 115 4.43 3.79 -5.19
C HIS A 115 5.67 4.23 -5.98
N ALA A 116 6.44 5.20 -5.47
CA ALA A 116 7.51 5.88 -6.21
C ALA A 116 8.62 4.96 -6.78
N GLU A 117 8.84 3.76 -6.22
CA GLU A 117 9.80 2.78 -6.77
C GLU A 117 9.30 2.08 -8.04
N ASN A 118 7.98 2.06 -8.28
CA ASN A 118 7.33 1.38 -9.41
C ASN A 118 6.80 2.38 -10.47
N LEU A 119 7.10 3.67 -10.31
CA LEU A 119 6.69 4.73 -11.23
C LEU A 119 7.92 5.28 -11.97
N ILE A 120 7.84 5.30 -13.31
CA ILE A 120 8.92 5.77 -14.18
C ILE A 120 8.50 7.05 -14.89
N TRP A 121 9.29 8.11 -14.78
CA TRP A 121 9.09 9.35 -15.51
C TRP A 121 9.53 9.20 -16.97
N LEU A 122 8.63 9.55 -17.90
CA LEU A 122 8.78 9.42 -19.33
C LEU A 122 8.54 10.80 -19.99
N PRO A 123 9.54 11.70 -19.97
CA PRO A 123 9.36 13.12 -20.32
C PRO A 123 8.87 13.35 -21.75
N ASP A 124 9.20 12.45 -22.67
CA ASP A 124 8.86 12.56 -24.10
C ASP A 124 7.43 12.11 -24.41
N ARG A 125 6.70 11.57 -23.43
CA ARG A 125 5.29 11.20 -23.56
C ARG A 125 4.39 12.36 -23.14
N THR A 126 3.07 12.25 -23.39
CA THR A 126 2.11 13.32 -23.10
C THR A 126 1.04 12.90 -22.10
N GLY A 127 0.64 13.83 -21.23
CA GLY A 127 -0.41 13.58 -20.23
C GLY A 127 -0.06 12.44 -19.27
N PRO A 128 -1.03 11.60 -18.86
CA PRO A 128 -0.79 10.47 -17.96
C PRO A 128 0.25 9.45 -18.49
N ALA A 129 0.48 9.40 -19.80
CA ALA A 129 1.49 8.50 -20.37
C ALA A 129 2.93 8.87 -20.01
N ARG A 130 3.15 10.05 -19.39
CA ARG A 130 4.45 10.45 -18.80
C ARG A 130 4.85 9.66 -17.57
N VAL A 131 3.96 8.82 -17.04
CA VAL A 131 4.27 7.93 -15.92
C VAL A 131 4.13 6.49 -16.38
N GLY A 132 5.26 5.82 -16.53
CA GLY A 132 5.35 4.38 -16.71
C GLY A 132 5.01 3.64 -15.43
N LEU A 133 4.27 2.54 -15.55
CA LEU A 133 3.88 1.68 -14.44
C LEU A 133 4.59 0.34 -14.56
N LEU A 134 5.15 -0.14 -13.45
CA LEU A 134 5.79 -1.45 -13.31
C LEU A 134 5.10 -2.26 -12.20
N ASP A 135 5.24 -3.59 -12.21
CA ASP A 135 4.81 -4.47 -11.11
C ASP A 135 3.28 -4.56 -10.91
N PHE A 136 2.52 -4.56 -12.00
CA PHE A 136 1.03 -4.58 -12.00
C PHE A 136 0.41 -5.99 -12.14
N GLN A 137 1.20 -7.06 -12.12
CA GLN A 137 0.72 -8.43 -12.37
C GLN A 137 -0.20 -8.98 -11.27
N ASP A 138 -0.09 -8.48 -10.03
CA ASP A 138 -0.93 -8.88 -8.90
C ASP A 138 -2.18 -8.01 -8.74
N ALA A 139 -2.51 -7.21 -9.78
CA ALA A 139 -3.64 -6.30 -9.78
C ALA A 139 -4.98 -7.00 -9.51
N LEU A 140 -5.91 -6.25 -8.94
CA LEU A 140 -7.26 -6.73 -8.61
C LEU A 140 -8.31 -5.68 -8.93
N ALA A 141 -9.59 -6.05 -8.86
CA ALA A 141 -10.70 -5.11 -8.95
C ALA A 141 -11.06 -4.62 -7.54
N GLY A 142 -11.05 -3.32 -7.27
CA GLY A 142 -11.25 -2.82 -5.90
C GLY A 142 -11.60 -1.34 -5.80
N HIS A 143 -11.47 -0.81 -4.58
CA HIS A 143 -11.77 0.58 -4.29
C HIS A 143 -10.67 1.51 -4.81
N PRO A 144 -11.01 2.63 -5.50
CA PRO A 144 -10.02 3.51 -6.13
C PRO A 144 -9.06 4.20 -5.16
N ALA A 145 -9.44 4.35 -3.88
CA ALA A 145 -8.55 4.92 -2.87
C ALA A 145 -7.35 4.01 -2.52
N TYR A 146 -7.34 2.73 -2.88
CA TYR A 146 -6.29 1.79 -2.47
C TYR A 146 -4.89 2.17 -2.98
N ASP A 147 -4.79 2.52 -4.27
CA ASP A 147 -3.52 2.92 -4.87
C ASP A 147 -3.13 4.36 -4.50
N LEU A 148 -4.11 5.22 -4.23
CA LEU A 148 -3.84 6.54 -3.68
C LEU A 148 -3.19 6.44 -2.30
N VAL A 149 -3.70 5.58 -1.42
CA VAL A 149 -3.07 5.28 -0.12
C VAL A 149 -1.69 4.66 -0.31
N SER A 150 -1.54 3.70 -1.24
CA SER A 150 -0.24 3.10 -1.56
C SER A 150 0.83 4.14 -1.92
N LEU A 151 0.44 5.19 -2.65
CA LEU A 151 1.32 6.27 -3.04
C LEU A 151 1.69 7.16 -1.85
N LEU A 152 0.69 7.54 -1.05
CA LEU A 152 0.82 8.56 -0.01
C LEU A 152 1.46 8.05 1.28
N GLU A 153 1.38 6.74 1.52
CA GLU A 153 1.83 6.08 2.76
C GLU A 153 2.93 5.04 2.45
N ASP A 154 3.75 5.33 1.43
CA ASP A 154 4.94 4.53 1.16
C ASP A 154 5.92 4.62 2.33
N ALA A 155 6.06 3.51 3.06
CA ALA A 155 6.94 3.38 4.21
C ALA A 155 8.42 3.71 3.94
N ARG A 156 8.83 3.78 2.68
CA ARG A 156 10.20 4.11 2.28
C ARG A 156 10.46 5.60 2.19
N ARG A 157 9.40 6.43 2.19
CA ARG A 157 9.48 7.86 1.90
C ARG A 157 8.72 8.71 2.92
N ASP A 158 9.25 9.89 3.22
CA ASP A 158 8.62 10.84 4.13
C ASP A 158 7.84 11.90 3.36
N LEU A 159 6.61 11.58 2.96
CA LEU A 159 5.81 12.52 2.20
C LEU A 159 5.32 13.66 3.09
N GLY A 160 5.77 14.89 2.80
CA GLY A 160 5.35 16.07 3.55
C GLY A 160 3.83 16.30 3.50
N PRO A 161 3.21 16.79 4.61
CA PRO A 161 1.76 16.92 4.71
C PRO A 161 1.14 17.84 3.64
N ALA A 162 1.88 18.87 3.20
CA ALA A 162 1.44 19.75 2.12
C ALA A 162 1.35 19.01 0.77
N ILE A 163 2.32 18.15 0.45
CA ILE A 163 2.31 17.36 -0.78
C ILE A 163 1.21 16.31 -0.71
N ARG A 164 1.03 15.65 0.45
CA ARG A 164 -0.09 14.73 0.68
C ARG A 164 -1.44 15.41 0.41
N ALA A 165 -1.68 16.57 1.02
CA ALA A 165 -2.93 17.32 0.86
C ALA A 165 -3.16 17.76 -0.59
N ALA A 166 -2.13 18.28 -1.26
CA ALA A 166 -2.21 18.69 -2.66
C ALA A 166 -2.51 17.51 -3.60
N THR A 167 -1.87 16.36 -3.36
CA THR A 167 -2.07 15.14 -4.16
C THR A 167 -3.49 14.60 -4.02
N VAL A 168 -4.02 14.55 -2.79
CA VAL A 168 -5.41 14.15 -2.53
C VAL A 168 -6.39 15.12 -3.17
N ALA A 169 -6.18 16.43 -3.02
CA ALA A 169 -7.03 17.46 -3.62
C ALA A 169 -7.04 17.38 -5.15
N GLN A 170 -5.88 17.16 -5.77
CA GLN A 170 -5.77 16.97 -7.21
C GLN A 170 -6.53 15.72 -7.67
N TYR A 171 -6.33 14.59 -7.01
CA TYR A 171 -7.06 13.35 -7.32
C TYR A 171 -8.57 13.54 -7.18
N ALA A 172 -9.04 14.15 -6.08
CA ALA A 172 -10.45 14.40 -5.84
C ALA A 172 -11.05 15.33 -6.89
N GLY A 173 -10.35 16.41 -7.26
CA GLY A 173 -10.78 17.36 -8.30
C GLY A 173 -10.87 16.72 -9.69
N LEU A 174 -9.94 15.83 -10.04
CA LEU A 174 -9.95 15.13 -11.33
C LEU A 174 -11.03 14.05 -11.44
N THR A 175 -11.44 13.47 -10.31
CA THR A 175 -12.41 12.37 -10.26
C THR A 175 -13.81 12.79 -9.85
N GLY A 176 -13.97 14.00 -9.30
CA GLY A 176 -15.22 14.44 -8.69
C GLY A 176 -15.56 13.66 -7.42
N SER A 177 -14.56 13.11 -6.73
CA SER A 177 -14.77 12.32 -5.51
C SER A 177 -15.32 13.19 -4.38
N ASP A 178 -16.30 12.68 -3.62
CA ASP A 178 -16.73 13.31 -2.38
C ASP A 178 -15.59 13.29 -1.35
N PRO A 179 -15.15 14.44 -0.81
CA PRO A 179 -14.00 14.49 0.08
C PRO A 179 -14.16 13.66 1.36
N VAL A 180 -15.36 13.64 1.95
CA VAL A 180 -15.63 12.94 3.21
C VAL A 180 -15.61 11.43 2.99
N ALA A 181 -16.25 10.95 1.93
CA ALA A 181 -16.22 9.54 1.56
C ALA A 181 -14.81 9.08 1.17
N LEU A 182 -14.06 9.91 0.45
CA LEU A 182 -12.67 9.62 0.08
C LEU A 182 -11.78 9.52 1.32
N GLU A 183 -11.89 10.46 2.26
CA GLU A 183 -11.12 10.44 3.51
C GLU A 183 -11.41 9.19 4.34
N ALA A 184 -12.68 8.83 4.54
CA ALA A 184 -13.06 7.62 5.27
C ALA A 184 -12.55 6.34 4.59
N ALA A 185 -12.61 6.28 3.25
CA ALA A 185 -12.09 5.15 2.49
C ALA A 185 -10.56 5.07 2.54
N MET A 186 -9.87 6.21 2.47
CA MET A 186 -8.42 6.28 2.61
C MET A 186 -7.99 5.79 3.99
N ALA A 187 -8.59 6.29 5.07
CA ALA A 187 -8.27 5.85 6.43
C ALA A 187 -8.51 4.33 6.60
N THR A 188 -9.63 3.82 6.11
CA THR A 188 -9.97 2.39 6.22
C THR A 188 -8.98 1.50 5.47
N LEU A 189 -8.63 1.86 4.22
CA LEU A 189 -7.69 1.08 3.42
C LEU A 189 -6.23 1.29 3.86
N GLY A 190 -5.89 2.48 4.38
CA GLY A 190 -4.62 2.79 5.04
C GLY A 190 -4.39 1.88 6.23
N ALA A 191 -5.33 1.84 7.18
CA ALA A 191 -5.21 0.99 8.36
C ALA A 191 -5.05 -0.50 7.97
N GLN A 192 -5.85 -0.97 7.02
CA GLN A 192 -5.75 -2.34 6.48
C GLN A 192 -4.36 -2.63 5.90
N ARG A 193 -3.85 -1.73 5.04
CA ARG A 193 -2.55 -1.87 4.39
C ARG A 193 -1.40 -1.80 5.39
N ASN A 194 -1.41 -0.82 6.28
CA ASN A 194 -0.35 -0.60 7.26
C ASN A 194 -0.23 -1.77 8.25
N LEU A 195 -1.36 -2.33 8.72
CA LEU A 195 -1.37 -3.57 9.51
C LEU A 195 -0.71 -4.73 8.75
N ARG A 196 -1.15 -4.98 7.52
CA ARG A 196 -0.59 -6.04 6.67
C ARG A 196 0.92 -5.84 6.43
N ILE A 197 1.36 -4.61 6.17
CA ILE A 197 2.76 -4.26 5.90
C ILE A 197 3.63 -4.51 7.15
N LEU A 198 3.19 -4.14 8.35
CA LEU A 198 3.94 -4.42 9.60
C LEU A 198 4.23 -5.92 9.74
N GLY A 199 3.22 -6.76 9.50
CA GLY A 199 3.38 -8.21 9.49
C GLY A 199 4.34 -8.71 8.42
N ILE A 200 4.21 -8.21 7.18
CA ILE A 200 5.10 -8.56 6.07
C ILE A 200 6.55 -8.16 6.39
N PHE A 201 6.79 -6.96 6.93
CA PHE A 201 8.13 -6.50 7.28
C PHE A 201 8.75 -7.33 8.40
N ALA A 202 7.96 -7.72 9.41
CA ALA A 202 8.42 -8.64 10.45
C ALA A 202 8.79 -10.00 9.86
N ARG A 203 7.98 -10.54 8.95
CA ARG A 203 8.29 -11.78 8.22
C ARG A 203 9.56 -11.67 7.39
N LEU A 204 9.74 -10.56 6.66
CA LEU A 204 10.94 -10.32 5.85
C LEU A 204 12.20 -10.25 6.70
N SER A 205 12.13 -9.68 7.90
CA SER A 205 13.26 -9.71 8.83
C SER A 205 13.50 -11.13 9.37
N LEU A 206 12.49 -11.71 10.02
CA LEU A 206 12.64 -12.95 10.80
C LEU A 206 12.90 -14.18 9.95
N ALA A 207 12.28 -14.29 8.77
CA ALA A 207 12.38 -15.47 7.91
C ALA A 207 13.22 -15.25 6.64
N ALA A 208 13.14 -14.07 6.02
CA ALA A 208 13.85 -13.80 4.77
C ALA A 208 15.23 -13.14 4.97
N GLY A 209 15.66 -12.90 6.22
CA GLY A 209 16.98 -12.35 6.50
C GLY A 209 17.17 -10.89 6.02
N LYS A 210 16.09 -10.10 5.95
CA LYS A 210 16.11 -8.71 5.44
C LYS A 210 15.91 -7.70 6.58
N PRO A 211 16.96 -7.32 7.34
CA PRO A 211 16.81 -6.51 8.55
C PRO A 211 16.39 -5.06 8.28
N ARG A 212 16.69 -4.53 7.07
CA ARG A 212 16.34 -3.15 6.68
C ARG A 212 14.86 -2.80 6.84
N TYR A 213 13.95 -3.78 6.71
CA TYR A 213 12.51 -3.54 6.82
C TYR A 213 12.07 -3.21 8.25
N VAL A 214 12.83 -3.63 9.27
CA VAL A 214 12.58 -3.24 10.67
C VAL A 214 12.69 -1.73 10.84
N GLY A 215 13.67 -1.10 10.16
CA GLY A 215 13.86 0.35 10.20
C GLY A 215 12.70 1.16 9.60
N LEU A 216 11.84 0.54 8.79
CA LEU A 216 10.67 1.19 8.18
C LEU A 216 9.41 1.09 9.05
N MET A 217 9.37 0.18 10.02
CA MET A 217 8.19 -0.07 10.86
C MET A 217 7.71 1.15 11.64
N PRO A 218 8.57 2.04 12.20
CA PRO A 218 8.09 3.25 12.86
C PRO A 218 7.22 4.14 11.98
N ARG A 219 7.57 4.25 10.69
CA ARG A 219 6.80 5.04 9.72
C ARG A 219 5.46 4.38 9.39
N VAL A 220 5.45 3.06 9.16
CA VAL A 220 4.21 2.29 8.94
C VAL A 220 3.28 2.42 10.14
N TRP A 221 3.83 2.36 11.36
CA TRP A 221 3.05 2.56 12.58
C TRP A 221 2.50 3.98 12.68
N ALA A 222 3.27 5.00 12.33
CA ALA A 222 2.79 6.38 12.32
C ALA A 222 1.63 6.58 11.32
N HIS A 223 1.72 5.99 10.11
CA HIS A 223 0.60 6.00 9.15
C HIS A 223 -0.64 5.29 9.73
N LEU A 224 -0.46 4.09 10.29
CA LEU A 224 -1.54 3.36 10.98
C LEU A 224 -2.20 4.21 12.07
N GLN A 225 -1.43 4.90 12.92
CA GLN A 225 -1.99 5.76 13.96
C GLN A 225 -2.77 6.95 13.38
N GLY A 226 -2.28 7.53 12.27
CA GLY A 226 -3.00 8.57 11.53
C GLY A 226 -4.34 8.08 10.98
N ASP A 227 -4.37 6.87 10.41
CA ASP A 227 -5.60 6.25 9.91
C ASP A 227 -6.58 5.96 11.04
N LEU A 228 -6.10 5.35 12.13
CA LEU A 228 -6.91 4.97 13.29
C LEU A 228 -7.52 6.16 14.04
N ALA A 229 -7.02 7.38 13.82
CA ALA A 229 -7.63 8.60 14.34
C ALA A 229 -8.99 8.91 13.69
N HIS A 230 -9.29 8.32 12.53
CA HIS A 230 -10.58 8.53 11.87
C HIS A 230 -11.73 7.85 12.66
N PRO A 231 -12.86 8.54 12.94
CA PRO A 231 -13.93 8.00 13.80
C PRO A 231 -14.52 6.67 13.34
N ALA A 232 -14.56 6.41 12.03
CA ALA A 232 -15.05 5.13 11.48
C ALA A 232 -14.22 3.91 11.94
N LEU A 233 -12.99 4.15 12.42
CA LEU A 233 -12.05 3.11 12.84
C LEU A 233 -11.92 3.00 14.37
N ALA A 234 -12.76 3.67 15.16
CA ALA A 234 -12.68 3.60 16.62
C ALA A 234 -12.66 2.17 17.20
N PRO A 235 -13.46 1.20 16.70
CA PRO A 235 -13.35 -0.19 17.16
C PRO A 235 -12.00 -0.83 16.84
N LEU A 236 -11.45 -0.55 15.66
CA LEU A 236 -10.13 -1.05 15.26
C LEU A 236 -9.01 -0.39 16.07
N ALA A 237 -9.11 0.91 16.35
CA ALA A 237 -8.14 1.64 17.15
C ALA A 237 -8.00 1.03 18.54
N ALA A 238 -9.12 0.75 19.21
CA ALA A 238 -9.14 0.08 20.51
C ALA A 238 -8.55 -1.34 20.44
N ALA A 239 -8.87 -2.10 19.39
CA ALA A 239 -8.31 -3.44 19.21
C ALA A 239 -6.79 -3.42 18.98
N VAL A 240 -6.29 -2.47 18.17
CA VAL A 240 -4.85 -2.30 17.91
C VAL A 240 -4.11 -1.91 19.19
N GLU A 241 -4.64 -0.96 19.96
CA GLU A 241 -4.06 -0.54 21.24
C GLU A 241 -3.96 -1.71 22.25
N GLN A 242 -4.98 -2.56 22.30
CA GLN A 242 -5.00 -3.70 23.21
C GLN A 242 -4.09 -4.86 22.77
N ILE A 243 -3.96 -5.11 21.46
CA ILE A 243 -3.37 -6.34 20.92
C ILE A 243 -1.93 -6.14 20.46
N LEU A 244 -1.63 -5.01 19.81
CA LEU A 244 -0.36 -4.82 19.12
C LEU A 244 0.56 -3.88 19.91
N PRO A 245 1.80 -4.28 20.21
CA PRO A 245 2.77 -3.37 20.79
C PRO A 245 3.21 -2.32 19.75
N ALA A 246 3.35 -1.07 20.18
CA ALA A 246 4.03 -0.07 19.37
C ALA A 246 5.50 -0.48 19.10
N PRO A 247 6.10 -0.07 17.96
CA PRO A 247 7.47 -0.40 17.58
C PRO A 247 8.50 0.33 18.45
N SER A 248 8.60 -0.07 19.72
CA SER A 248 9.59 0.47 20.65
C SER A 248 11.02 0.12 20.21
N PRO A 249 12.05 0.87 20.64
CA PRO A 249 13.43 0.54 20.35
C PRO A 249 13.81 -0.91 20.71
N ASP A 250 13.29 -1.42 21.83
CA ASP A 250 13.52 -2.80 22.27
C ASP A 250 12.87 -3.83 21.34
N LEU A 251 11.62 -3.58 20.91
CA LEU A 251 10.93 -4.45 19.96
C LEU A 251 11.65 -4.49 18.61
N LEU A 252 12.03 -3.31 18.09
CA LEU A 252 12.76 -3.22 16.83
C LEU A 252 14.11 -3.91 16.93
N LYS A 253 14.83 -3.73 18.04
CA LYS A 253 16.09 -4.44 18.29
C LYS A 253 15.89 -5.95 18.34
N GLU A 254 14.86 -6.45 19.03
CA GLU A 254 14.52 -7.87 19.06
C GLU A 254 14.30 -8.43 17.65
N LEU A 255 13.48 -7.75 16.84
CA LEU A 255 13.17 -8.18 15.46
C LEU A 255 14.39 -8.14 14.54
N ALA A 256 15.33 -7.22 14.77
CA ALA A 256 16.58 -7.14 14.03
C ALA A 256 17.59 -8.20 14.47
N ASP A 257 17.74 -8.45 15.77
CA ASP A 257 18.66 -9.46 16.32
C ASP A 257 18.23 -10.88 15.93
N ARG A 258 16.92 -11.11 15.75
CA ARG A 258 16.34 -12.39 15.31
C ARG A 258 16.23 -12.52 13.79
N CYS A 259 16.89 -11.66 13.03
CA CYS A 259 16.83 -11.67 11.57
C CYS A 259 17.32 -13.02 10.99
N GLY A 260 16.51 -13.63 10.12
CA GLY A 260 16.82 -14.91 9.48
C GLY A 260 16.85 -16.13 10.43
N THR A 261 16.34 -16.01 11.66
CA THR A 261 16.35 -17.11 12.64
C THR A 261 15.17 -18.07 12.52
N ILE A 262 14.13 -17.69 11.79
CA ILE A 262 12.94 -18.52 11.58
C ILE A 262 13.01 -19.11 10.17
N PRO A 263 12.87 -20.43 9.98
CA PRO A 263 12.81 -21.01 8.65
C PRO A 263 11.69 -20.38 7.82
N ALA A 264 11.96 -20.05 6.55
CA ALA A 264 10.92 -19.70 5.62
C ALA A 264 10.00 -20.92 5.44
N GLN A 265 8.70 -20.73 5.72
CA GLN A 265 7.66 -21.72 5.41
C GLN A 265 7.26 -21.61 3.94
#